data_AF-A0A5B0RHX8-F1
#
_entry.id   AF-A0A5B0RHX8-F1
#
_cell.length_a   1.000
_cell.length_b   1.000
_cell.length_c   1.000
_cell.angle_alpha   90.00
_cell.angle_beta   90.00
_cell.angle_gamma   90.00
#
_symmetry.space_group_name_H-M   'P 1'
#
loop_
_entity.id
_entity.type
_entity.pdbx_description
1 polymer ?
#
loop_
_entity_poly.entity_id
_entity_poly.type
_entity_poly.pdbx_seq_one_letter_code
_entity_poly.pdbx_strand_id
1 'polypeptide(L)'
;MRLFIQEYVEYLMNWVQGFLDDEKIFPSKIGQEFPKTFKSTIQSIVRRLFRVYAHLYNHHFAQICALGIEAHLNTSYRHFFFFIDEFDLIKKDELIPLAELNASIISGELNSQQQQPPK
;
A
#
# COMPACT_ATOMS: atom_id res chain seq x y z
N MET A 1 -9.54 2.06 -20.16
CA MET A 1 -9.55 3.07 -19.08
C MET A 1 -8.18 3.09 -18.40
N ARG A 2 -7.13 3.61 -19.07
CA ARG A 2 -5.73 3.50 -18.61
C ARG A 2 -5.15 4.83 -18.08
N LEU A 3 -5.83 5.94 -18.34
CA LEU A 3 -5.37 7.30 -18.03
C LEU A 3 -5.73 7.75 -16.60
N PHE A 4 -6.87 7.34 -16.07
CA PHE A 4 -7.35 7.81 -14.76
C PHE A 4 -6.53 7.35 -13.55
N ILE A 5 -5.80 6.22 -13.65
CA ILE A 5 -5.03 5.70 -12.51
C ILE A 5 -3.70 6.44 -12.32
N GLN A 6 -3.04 6.88 -13.39
CA GLN A 6 -1.77 7.62 -13.27
C GLN A 6 -2.01 8.96 -12.59
N GLU A 7 -3.02 9.71 -13.05
CA GLU A 7 -3.44 10.96 -12.41
C GLU A 7 -3.87 10.71 -10.96
N TYR A 8 -4.64 9.65 -10.68
CA TYR A 8 -5.01 9.32 -9.31
C TYR A 8 -3.81 9.04 -8.40
N VAL A 9 -2.83 8.26 -8.87
CA VAL A 9 -1.61 7.95 -8.11
C VAL A 9 -0.79 9.21 -7.88
N GLU A 10 -0.65 10.07 -8.89
CA GLU A 10 0.05 11.34 -8.75
C GLU A 10 -0.64 12.28 -7.74
N TYR A 11 -1.95 12.47 -7.86
CA TYR A 11 -2.73 13.22 -6.87
C TYR A 11 -2.62 12.62 -5.48
N LEU A 12 -2.64 11.30 -5.36
CA LEU A 12 -2.47 10.61 -4.09
C LEU A 12 -1.09 10.90 -3.49
N MET A 13 -0.02 10.77 -4.26
CA MET A 13 1.34 11.01 -3.76
C MET A 13 1.53 12.46 -3.35
N ASN A 14 1.05 13.42 -4.15
CA ASN A 14 1.09 14.84 -3.79
C ASN A 14 0.26 15.14 -2.54
N TRP A 15 -0.91 14.51 -2.40
CA TRP A 15 -1.74 14.63 -1.21
C TRP A 15 -1.06 14.05 0.03
N VAL A 16 -0.40 12.90 -0.07
CA VAL A 16 0.39 12.30 1.02
C VAL A 16 1.56 13.20 1.39
N GLN A 17 2.30 13.72 0.40
CA GLN A 17 3.41 14.64 0.62
C GLN A 17 2.98 15.88 1.42
N GLY A 18 1.80 16.44 1.12
CA GLY A 18 1.24 17.56 1.88
C GLY A 18 1.00 17.28 3.37
N PHE A 19 0.78 16.02 3.78
CA PHE A 19 0.76 15.67 5.20
C PHE A 19 2.16 15.55 5.80
N LEU A 20 3.09 14.97 5.05
CA LEU A 20 4.47 14.76 5.52
C LEU A 20 5.21 16.09 5.73
N ASP A 21 4.89 17.10 4.91
CA ASP A 21 5.49 18.43 4.99
C ASP A 21 4.81 19.34 6.05
N ASP A 22 3.64 18.96 6.57
CA ASP A 22 2.93 19.74 7.59
C ASP A 22 3.47 19.41 9.00
N GLU A 23 4.27 20.32 9.58
CA GLU A 23 4.82 20.19 10.94
C GLU A 23 3.74 20.04 12.04
N LYS A 24 2.47 20.39 11.76
CA LYS A 24 1.36 20.15 12.70
C LYS A 24 0.92 18.69 12.73
N ILE A 25 1.17 17.95 11.65
CA ILE A 25 0.76 16.56 11.46
C ILE A 25 1.94 15.62 11.68
N PHE A 26 3.10 15.99 11.14
CA PHE A 26 4.38 15.33 11.34
C PHE A 26 5.39 16.31 11.96
N PRO A 27 5.38 16.48 13.29
CA PRO A 27 6.34 17.35 13.96
C PRO A 27 7.78 16.87 13.74
N SER A 28 8.63 17.78 13.26
CA SER A 28 10.06 17.53 13.01
C SER A 28 10.95 17.80 14.23
N LYS A 29 10.41 18.54 15.23
CA LYS A 29 11.14 19.01 16.41
C LYS A 29 10.99 18.04 17.57
N ILE A 30 12.12 17.74 18.22
CA ILE A 30 12.16 16.91 19.43
C ILE A 30 11.34 17.57 20.53
N GLY A 31 10.45 16.80 21.17
CA GLY A 31 9.60 17.26 22.27
C GLY A 31 8.20 17.73 21.85
N GLN A 32 7.89 17.75 20.55
CA GLN A 32 6.54 18.05 20.06
C GLN A 32 5.73 16.77 19.89
N GLU A 33 4.54 16.73 20.46
CA GLU A 33 3.64 15.57 20.37
C GLU A 33 2.90 15.54 19.02
N PHE A 34 2.60 14.32 18.54
CA PHE A 34 1.73 14.13 17.38
C PHE A 34 0.29 14.56 17.69
N PRO A 35 -0.46 15.06 16.70
CA PRO A 35 -1.85 15.45 16.92
C PRO A 35 -2.71 14.22 17.24
N LYS A 36 -3.81 14.42 17.98
CA LYS A 36 -4.78 13.35 18.30
C LYS A 36 -5.38 12.69 17.05
N THR A 37 -5.39 13.39 15.93
CA THR A 37 -5.89 12.90 14.63
C THR A 37 -4.86 12.07 13.87
N PHE A 38 -3.61 11.99 14.32
CA PHE A 38 -2.51 11.35 13.60
C PHE A 38 -2.86 9.94 13.12
N LYS A 39 -3.34 9.07 14.02
CA LYS A 39 -3.73 7.70 13.66
C LYS A 39 -4.77 7.69 12.53
N SER A 40 -5.80 8.53 12.60
CA SER A 40 -6.84 8.60 11.56
C SER A 40 -6.31 9.09 10.20
N THR A 41 -5.32 10.00 10.22
CA THR A 41 -4.62 10.47 9.03
C THR A 41 -3.81 9.34 8.40
N ILE A 42 -3.00 8.63 9.20
CA ILE A 42 -2.20 7.48 8.74
C ILE A 42 -3.10 6.40 8.15
N GLN A 43 -4.19 6.04 8.85
CA GLN A 43 -5.18 5.08 8.35
C GLN A 43 -5.78 5.52 7.00
N SER A 44 -5.98 6.82 6.78
CA SER A 44 -6.48 7.34 5.50
C SER A 44 -5.44 7.25 4.38
N ILE A 45 -4.17 7.50 4.69
CA ILE A 45 -3.05 7.38 3.75
C ILE A 45 -2.87 5.92 3.33
N VAL A 46 -2.71 5.01 4.29
CA VAL A 46 -2.46 3.59 4.02
C VAL A 46 -3.61 2.91 3.30
N ARG A 47 -4.88 3.24 3.61
CA ARG A 47 -6.04 2.74 2.83
C ARG A 47 -5.96 3.11 1.35
N ARG A 48 -5.52 4.33 1.03
CA ARG A 48 -5.39 4.77 -0.37
C ARG A 48 -4.18 4.13 -1.05
N LEU A 49 -3.06 3.98 -0.34
CA LEU A 49 -1.90 3.24 -0.85
C LEU A 49 -2.22 1.77 -1.11
N PHE A 50 -3.02 1.12 -0.27
CA PHE A 50 -3.49 -0.25 -0.49
C PHE A 50 -4.25 -0.38 -1.82
N ARG A 51 -5.11 0.60 -2.17
CA ARG A 51 -5.81 0.61 -3.47
C ARG A 51 -4.85 0.66 -4.65
N VAL A 52 -3.72 1.36 -4.50
CA VAL A 52 -2.68 1.39 -5.53
C VAL A 52 -2.04 0.01 -5.67
N TYR A 53 -1.66 -0.65 -4.57
CA TYR A 53 -1.14 -2.02 -4.62
C TYR A 53 -2.14 -3.00 -5.26
N ALA A 54 -3.39 -2.98 -4.81
CA ALA A 54 -4.44 -3.82 -5.38
C ALA A 54 -4.59 -3.60 -6.90
N HIS A 55 -4.50 -2.35 -7.36
CA HIS A 55 -4.55 -2.05 -8.79
C HIS A 55 -3.31 -2.56 -9.54
N LEU A 56 -2.10 -2.42 -8.95
CA LEU A 56 -0.86 -2.93 -9.55
C LEU A 56 -0.91 -4.45 -9.73
N TYR A 57 -1.33 -5.19 -8.69
CA TYR A 57 -1.44 -6.65 -8.75
C TYR A 57 -2.53 -7.12 -9.72
N ASN A 58 -3.69 -6.46 -9.77
CA ASN A 58 -4.80 -6.93 -10.61
C ASN A 58 -4.69 -6.54 -12.08
N HIS A 59 -4.07 -5.38 -12.40
CA HIS A 59 -4.12 -4.83 -13.76
C HIS A 59 -2.75 -4.60 -14.41
N HIS A 60 -1.68 -4.49 -13.62
CA HIS A 60 -0.35 -4.14 -14.14
C HIS A 60 0.71 -5.21 -13.90
N PHE A 61 0.36 -6.29 -13.20
CA PHE A 61 1.32 -7.31 -12.79
C PHE A 61 2.06 -7.95 -13.97
N ALA A 62 1.38 -8.21 -15.09
CA ALA A 62 2.02 -8.72 -16.31
C ALA A 62 3.12 -7.78 -16.86
N GLN A 63 2.92 -6.47 -16.78
CA GLN A 63 3.92 -5.48 -17.22
C GLN A 63 5.08 -5.39 -16.21
N ILE A 64 4.78 -5.50 -14.92
CA ILE A 64 5.77 -5.54 -13.84
C ILE A 64 6.69 -6.76 -14.01
N CYS A 65 6.12 -7.93 -14.33
CA CYS A 65 6.89 -9.13 -14.65
C CYS A 65 7.72 -8.98 -15.93
N ALA A 66 7.16 -8.36 -16.97
CA ALA A 66 7.89 -8.09 -18.21
C ALA A 66 9.11 -7.16 -18.01
N LEU A 67 9.07 -6.34 -16.97
CA LEU A 67 10.17 -5.46 -16.55
C LEU A 67 11.14 -6.14 -15.55
N GLY A 68 10.83 -7.33 -15.04
CA GLY A 68 11.66 -8.07 -14.07
C GLY A 68 11.73 -7.42 -12.68
N ILE A 69 10.72 -6.62 -12.30
CA ILE A 69 10.70 -5.87 -11.03
C ILE A 69 9.67 -6.40 -10.02
N GLU A 70 9.03 -7.54 -10.31
CA GLU A 70 8.01 -8.16 -9.47
C GLU A 70 8.54 -8.52 -8.07
N ALA A 71 9.82 -8.87 -7.95
CA ALA A 71 10.44 -9.15 -6.65
C ALA A 71 10.46 -7.90 -5.73
N HIS A 72 10.67 -6.71 -6.31
CA HIS A 72 10.62 -5.46 -5.58
C HIS A 72 9.19 -5.12 -5.14
N LEU A 73 8.21 -5.30 -6.02
CA LEU A 73 6.79 -5.10 -5.67
C LEU A 73 6.38 -6.02 -4.52
N ASN A 74 6.71 -7.32 -4.61
CA ASN A 74 6.34 -8.31 -3.60
C ASN A 74 6.99 -8.04 -2.25
N THR A 75 8.28 -7.68 -2.23
CA THR A 75 8.98 -7.33 -0.99
C THR A 75 8.39 -6.08 -0.36
N SER A 76 8.13 -5.04 -1.17
CA SER A 76 7.52 -3.79 -0.72
C SER A 76 6.12 -4.00 -0.15
N TYR A 77 5.28 -4.77 -0.86
CA TYR A 77 3.92 -5.08 -0.41
C TYR A 77 3.91 -5.94 0.85
N ARG A 78 4.80 -6.93 0.96
CA ARG A 78 4.94 -7.75 2.18
C ARG A 78 5.23 -6.89 3.40
N HIS A 79 6.18 -5.96 3.29
CA HIS A 79 6.51 -5.04 4.37
C HIS A 79 5.32 -4.13 4.71
N PHE A 80 4.66 -3.56 3.69
CA PHE A 80 3.46 -2.76 3.85
C PHE A 80 2.34 -3.54 4.57
N PHE A 81 2.11 -4.79 4.18
CA PHE A 81 1.08 -5.65 4.73
C PHE A 81 1.33 -5.96 6.23
N PHE A 82 2.55 -6.34 6.60
CA PHE A 82 2.86 -6.56 8.01
C PHE A 82 2.72 -5.28 8.84
N PHE A 83 3.08 -4.13 8.28
CA PHE A 83 2.91 -2.86 8.98
C PHE A 83 1.43 -2.52 9.23
N ILE A 84 0.55 -2.73 8.24
CA ILE A 84 -0.88 -2.46 8.45
C ILE A 84 -1.54 -3.45 9.43
N ASP A 85 -1.07 -4.71 9.44
CA ASP A 85 -1.59 -5.78 10.31
C ASP A 85 -1.15 -5.55 11.77
N GLU A 86 0.13 -5.27 12.00
CA GLU A 86 0.69 -5.01 13.34
C GLU A 86 0.01 -3.82 14.04
N PHE A 87 -0.29 -2.75 13.30
CA PHE A 87 -0.83 -1.51 13.86
C PHE A 87 -2.35 -1.33 13.68
N ASP A 88 -3.05 -2.34 13.15
CA ASP A 88 -4.50 -2.32 12.84
C ASP A 88 -4.91 -1.05 12.07
N LEU A 89 -4.22 -0.81 10.95
CA LEU A 89 -4.38 0.43 10.18
C LEU A 89 -5.50 0.35 9.12
N ILE A 90 -5.88 -0.86 8.71
CA ILE A 90 -6.93 -1.09 7.71
C ILE A 90 -7.84 -2.21 8.22
N LYS A 91 -9.15 -2.01 8.12
CA LYS A 91 -10.14 -3.04 8.49
C LYS A 91 -10.02 -4.23 7.54
N LYS A 92 -10.19 -5.44 8.07
CA LYS A 92 -10.12 -6.68 7.30
C LYS A 92 -11.07 -6.72 6.09
N ASP A 93 -12.25 -6.12 6.21
CA ASP A 93 -13.23 -6.02 5.12
C ASP A 93 -12.74 -5.18 3.93
N GLU A 94 -11.80 -4.26 4.16
CA GLU A 94 -11.22 -3.44 3.08
C GLU A 94 -10.05 -4.15 2.37
N LEU A 95 -9.52 -5.22 2.96
CA LEU A 95 -8.39 -5.99 2.42
C LEU A 95 -8.82 -7.12 1.47
N ILE A 96 -10.12 -7.30 1.24
CA ILE A 96 -10.71 -8.31 0.36
C ILE A 96 -10.01 -8.39 -1.02
N PRO A 97 -9.68 -7.27 -1.71
CA PRO A 97 -9.08 -7.34 -3.04
C PRO A 97 -7.77 -8.12 -3.14
N LEU A 98 -7.05 -8.30 -2.03
CA LEU A 98 -5.78 -9.05 -1.96
C LEU A 98 -5.81 -10.12 -0.86
N ALA A 99 -7.00 -10.59 -0.47
CA ALA A 99 -7.15 -11.52 0.66
C ALA A 99 -6.33 -12.81 0.52
N GLU A 100 -6.28 -13.39 -0.68
CA GLU A 100 -5.50 -14.61 -0.94
C GLU A 100 -3.99 -14.36 -0.81
N LEU A 101 -3.49 -13.24 -1.34
CA LEU A 101 -2.09 -12.83 -1.21
C LEU A 101 -1.74 -12.53 0.25
N ASN A 102 -2.66 -11.89 0.99
CA ASN A 102 -2.46 -11.60 2.41
C ASN A 102 -2.37 -12.89 3.23
N ALA A 103 -3.23 -13.86 2.93
CA ALA A 103 -3.19 -15.18 3.59
C ALA A 103 -1.86 -15.91 3.31
N SER A 104 -1.35 -15.88 2.07
CA SER A 104 -0.07 -16.52 1.73
C SER A 104 1.13 -15.83 2.38
N ILE A 105 1.08 -14.51 2.56
CA ILE A 105 2.10 -13.75 3.30
C ILE A 105 2.15 -14.18 4.77
N ILE A 106 0.98 -14.39 5.40
CA ILE A 106 0.87 -14.81 6.81
C ILE A 106 1.34 -16.25 6.99
N SER A 107 0.98 -17.15 6.08
CA SER A 107 1.39 -18.57 6.17
C SER A 107 2.90 -18.79 5.92
N GLY A 108 3.62 -17.76 5.46
CA GLY A 108 5.03 -17.87 5.08
C GLY A 108 5.24 -18.62 3.76
N GLU A 109 4.15 -19.01 3.10
CA GLU A 109 4.14 -19.71 1.82
C GLU A 109 4.06 -18.67 0.69
N LEU A 110 5.13 -17.91 0.48
CA LEU A 110 5.33 -17.27 -0.82
C LEU A 110 5.68 -18.36 -1.83
N ASN A 111 4.68 -19.17 -2.20
CA ASN A 111 4.80 -20.11 -3.29
C ASN A 111 5.18 -19.31 -4.54
N SER A 112 6.21 -19.79 -5.23
CA SER A 112 6.73 -19.29 -6.50
C SER A 112 5.70 -19.34 -7.66
N GLN A 113 4.41 -19.45 -7.35
CA GLN A 113 3.30 -19.71 -8.26
C GLN A 113 2.44 -18.50 -8.61
N GLN A 114 2.72 -17.30 -8.09
CA GLN A 114 2.14 -16.07 -8.65
C GLN A 114 2.91 -15.54 -9.88
N GLN A 115 3.72 -16.38 -10.54
CA GLN A 115 4.36 -16.06 -11.83
C GLN A 115 3.41 -16.07 -13.04
N GLN A 116 2.11 -16.31 -12.86
CA GLN A 116 1.15 -16.25 -13.96
C GLN A 116 -0.04 -15.34 -13.65
N PRO A 117 -0.44 -14.49 -14.62
CA PRO A 117 -1.59 -13.61 -14.46
C PRO A 117 -2.89 -14.44 -14.35
N PRO A 118 -3.91 -13.94 -13.63
CA PRO A 118 -5.24 -14.53 -13.68
C PRO A 118 -5.77 -14.46 -15.13
N LYS A 119 -6.32 -15.59 -15.60
CA LYS A 119 -6.96 -15.71 -16.93
C LYS A 119 -8.21 -14.84 -17.05
#